data_AF-R9KLX0-F1
#
_entry.id   AF-R9KLX0-F1
#
_cell.length_a   1.000
_cell.length_b   1.000
_cell.length_c   1.000
_cell.angle_alpha   90.00
_cell.angle_beta   90.00
_cell.angle_gamma   90.00
#
_symmetry.space_group_name_H-M   'P 1'
#
loop_
_entity.id
_entity.type
_entity.pdbx_description
1 polymer ?
#
loop_
_entity_poly.entity_id
_entity_poly.type
_entity_poly.pdbx_seq_one_letter_code
_entity_poly.pdbx_strand_id
1 'polypeptide(L)'
;MFIVDALLGNFDRHNGNWGILVDEEKQTAEIAPVYDCGSCLYPQLASGEMKDVLEKEEEIDRRIFVYPTSAVEEDGKKISYFDFISSLKNRDCNAARRRIYERIDMEQIDWLVAETPFTEPIQREFYQVMIRERKEKILDYSMEQLMKLEKQQDRIQEHFSGNYS
;
A
#
# COMPACT_ATOMS: atom_id res chain seq x y z
N MET A 1 -8.55 -2.61 -0.43
CA MET A 1 -7.56 -3.68 -0.69
C MET A 1 -6.26 -3.10 -1.23
N PHE A 2 -6.25 -2.54 -2.44
CA PHE A 2 -5.04 -2.03 -3.11
C PHE A 2 -4.06 -1.18 -2.25
N ILE A 3 -4.57 -0.25 -1.43
CA ILE A 3 -3.73 0.58 -0.54
C ILE A 3 -3.01 -0.26 0.54
N VAL A 4 -3.69 -1.28 1.07
CA VAL A 4 -3.10 -2.19 2.06
C VAL A 4 -2.09 -3.13 1.38
N ASP A 5 -2.42 -3.62 0.18
CA ASP A 5 -1.48 -4.41 -0.62
C ASP A 5 -0.21 -3.60 -0.98
N ALA A 6 -0.33 -2.27 -1.19
CA ALA A 6 0.82 -1.39 -1.39
C ALA A 6 1.68 -1.25 -0.12
N LEU A 7 1.06 -1.13 1.06
CA LEU A 7 1.77 -1.07 2.35
C LEU A 7 2.52 -2.39 2.64
N LEU A 8 1.90 -3.52 2.34
CA LEU A 8 2.44 -4.85 2.62
C LEU A 8 3.30 -5.41 1.47
N GLY A 9 3.29 -4.78 0.30
CA GLY A 9 4.02 -5.21 -0.89
C GLY A 9 3.50 -6.52 -1.47
N ASN A 10 2.21 -6.64 -1.72
CA ASN A 10 1.64 -7.83 -2.35
C ASN A 10 1.92 -7.88 -3.85
N PHE A 11 2.63 -8.89 -4.33
CA PHE A 11 2.92 -9.07 -5.76
C PHE A 11 1.93 -9.98 -6.51
N ASP A 12 0.94 -10.54 -5.81
CA ASP A 12 0.10 -11.62 -6.35
C ASP A 12 -1.38 -11.55 -5.94
N ARG A 13 -1.95 -10.35 -5.79
CA ARG A 13 -3.40 -10.18 -5.63
C ARG A 13 -4.13 -10.41 -6.97
N HIS A 14 -4.18 -11.65 -7.44
CA HIS A 14 -4.94 -12.03 -8.65
C HIS A 14 -6.43 -12.29 -8.33
N ASN A 15 -7.27 -12.51 -9.35
CA ASN A 15 -8.72 -12.69 -9.22
C ASN A 15 -9.18 -13.93 -8.43
N GLY A 16 -8.23 -14.80 -8.03
CA GLY A 16 -8.50 -15.92 -7.11
C GLY A 16 -8.34 -15.53 -5.64
N ASN A 17 -7.61 -14.45 -5.36
CA ASN A 17 -7.20 -14.03 -4.01
C ASN A 17 -8.14 -12.97 -3.42
N TRP A 18 -9.35 -12.87 -3.97
CA TRP A 18 -10.49 -12.14 -3.44
C TRP A 18 -11.75 -12.70 -4.08
N GLY A 19 -12.91 -12.51 -3.45
CA GLY A 19 -14.13 -13.12 -3.94
C GLY A 19 -15.39 -12.57 -3.30
N ILE A 20 -16.48 -13.26 -3.57
CA ILE A 20 -17.83 -12.93 -3.11
C ILE A 20 -18.39 -14.16 -2.40
N LEU A 21 -18.96 -13.97 -1.21
CA LEU A 21 -19.76 -14.97 -0.54
C LEU A 21 -21.21 -14.84 -1.04
N VAL A 22 -21.78 -15.94 -1.49
CA VAL A 22 -23.16 -15.99 -1.99
C VAL A 22 -24.01 -16.84 -1.05
N ASP A 23 -25.09 -16.25 -0.56
CA ASP A 23 -26.16 -16.95 0.15
C ASP A 23 -27.29 -17.21 -0.85
N GLU A 24 -27.39 -18.46 -1.32
CA GLU A 24 -28.39 -18.86 -2.31
C GLU A 24 -29.81 -18.86 -1.76
N GLU A 25 -30.02 -19.15 -0.48
CA GLU A 25 -31.36 -19.13 0.11
C GLU A 25 -31.91 -17.70 0.22
N LYS A 26 -31.05 -16.76 0.64
CA LYS A 26 -31.42 -15.35 0.80
C LYS A 26 -31.26 -14.54 -0.49
N GLN A 27 -30.66 -15.11 -1.53
CA GLN A 27 -30.32 -14.43 -2.79
C GLN A 27 -29.49 -13.16 -2.54
N THR A 28 -28.52 -13.24 -1.63
CA THR A 28 -27.63 -12.12 -1.28
C THR A 28 -26.18 -12.45 -1.61
N ALA A 29 -25.41 -11.41 -1.93
CA ALA A 29 -23.99 -11.51 -2.21
C ALA A 29 -23.23 -10.44 -1.42
N GLU A 30 -22.15 -10.82 -0.76
CA GLU A 30 -21.26 -9.92 -0.03
C GLU A 30 -19.80 -10.15 -0.41
N ILE A 31 -18.96 -9.12 -0.24
CA ILE A 31 -17.52 -9.26 -0.49
C ILE A 31 -16.95 -10.18 0.59
N ALA A 32 -16.22 -11.21 0.18
CA ALA A 32 -15.55 -12.10 1.12
C ALA A 32 -14.54 -11.33 1.99
N PRO A 33 -14.30 -11.76 3.24
CA PRO A 33 -13.19 -11.27 4.03
C PRO A 33 -11.88 -11.37 3.25
N VAL A 34 -10.90 -10.56 3.64
CA VAL A 34 -9.56 -10.62 3.04
C VAL A 34 -8.95 -11.99 3.34
N TYR A 35 -8.49 -12.68 2.31
CA TYR A 35 -7.76 -13.94 2.42
C TYR A 35 -6.55 -13.95 1.48
N ASP A 36 -5.70 -14.96 1.64
CA ASP A 36 -4.47 -15.18 0.85
C ASP A 36 -3.58 -13.93 0.73
N CYS A 37 -2.89 -13.63 1.82
CA CYS A 37 -1.85 -12.58 1.89
C CYS A 37 -0.45 -13.17 1.92
N GLY A 38 -0.28 -14.43 1.50
CA GLY A 38 1.01 -15.14 1.56
C GLY A 38 2.09 -14.53 0.67
N SER A 39 1.68 -13.79 -0.36
CA SER A 39 2.54 -13.06 -1.29
C SER A 39 2.88 -11.63 -0.83
N CYS A 40 2.65 -11.29 0.44
CA CYS A 40 3.06 -10.04 1.07
C CYS A 40 4.40 -10.19 1.83
N LEU A 41 5.05 -9.07 2.15
CA LEU A 41 6.19 -9.02 3.09
C LEU A 41 7.38 -9.93 2.72
N TYR A 42 7.66 -10.08 1.42
CA TYR A 42 8.86 -10.76 0.90
C TYR A 42 9.01 -12.23 1.39
N PRO A 43 8.02 -13.10 1.11
CA PRO A 43 7.96 -14.46 1.68
C PRO A 43 9.09 -15.38 1.21
N GLN A 44 9.80 -15.01 0.14
CA GLN A 44 10.89 -15.78 -0.46
C GLN A 44 12.29 -15.37 0.05
N LEU A 45 12.39 -14.28 0.83
CA LEU A 45 13.67 -13.72 1.24
C LEU A 45 14.20 -14.44 2.48
N ALA A 46 15.43 -14.95 2.43
CA ALA A 46 16.05 -15.60 3.58
C ALA A 46 16.56 -14.58 4.62
N SER A 47 16.69 -14.98 5.89
CA SER A 47 17.16 -14.10 6.97
C SER A 47 18.52 -13.44 6.69
N GLY A 48 19.44 -14.16 6.02
CA GLY A 48 20.74 -13.59 5.61
C GLY A 48 20.59 -12.47 4.58
N GLU A 49 19.70 -12.64 3.61
CA GLU A 49 19.42 -11.62 2.59
C GLU A 49 18.69 -10.41 3.18
N MET A 50 17.79 -10.64 4.16
CA MET A 50 17.13 -9.54 4.89
C MET A 50 18.15 -8.61 5.54
N LYS A 51 19.20 -9.18 6.14
CA LYS A 51 20.30 -8.39 6.72
C LYS A 51 21.03 -7.58 5.66
N ASP A 52 21.39 -8.18 4.53
CA ASP A 52 22.09 -7.50 3.44
C ASP A 52 21.27 -6.31 2.87
N VAL A 53 19.93 -6.43 2.89
CA VAL A 53 19.04 -5.33 2.50
C VAL A 53 19.07 -4.20 3.52
N LEU A 54 18.98 -4.52 4.82
CA LEU A 54 18.98 -3.51 5.87
C LEU A 54 20.28 -2.71 5.94
N GLU A 55 21.39 -3.29 5.49
CA GLU A 55 22.69 -2.61 5.45
C GLU A 55 22.84 -1.63 4.26
N LYS A 56 21.90 -1.62 3.30
CA LYS A 56 22.01 -0.85 2.05
C LYS A 56 20.70 -0.15 1.69
N GLU A 57 20.70 1.18 1.80
CA GLU A 57 19.54 2.01 1.42
C GLU A 57 19.10 1.77 -0.04
N GLU A 58 20.05 1.56 -0.96
CA GLU A 58 19.74 1.24 -2.37
C GLU A 58 18.90 -0.05 -2.52
N GLU A 59 19.13 -1.05 -1.66
CA GLU A 59 18.38 -2.31 -1.70
C GLU A 59 16.99 -2.18 -1.08
N ILE A 60 16.83 -1.27 -0.11
CA ILE A 60 15.53 -0.85 0.44
C ILE A 60 14.74 -0.12 -0.65
N ASP A 61 15.34 0.90 -1.27
CA ASP A 61 14.71 1.72 -2.31
C ASP A 61 14.28 0.87 -3.51
N ARG A 62 15.13 -0.05 -3.93
CA ARG A 62 14.79 -0.99 -5.00
C ARG A 62 13.54 -1.81 -4.67
N ARG A 63 13.37 -2.19 -3.40
CA ARG A 63 12.23 -2.96 -2.86
C ARG A 63 10.98 -2.12 -2.57
N ILE A 64 11.04 -0.82 -2.81
CA ILE A 64 9.92 0.12 -2.67
C ILE A 64 9.49 0.63 -4.04
N PHE A 65 10.44 1.08 -4.85
CA PHE A 65 10.19 1.77 -6.12
C PHE A 65 10.20 0.86 -7.34
N VAL A 66 10.92 -0.27 -7.30
CA VAL A 66 11.07 -1.16 -8.47
C VAL A 66 10.21 -2.41 -8.35
N TYR A 67 10.23 -3.08 -7.19
CA TYR A 67 9.43 -4.27 -6.92
C TYR A 67 9.12 -4.38 -5.44
N PRO A 68 8.07 -5.10 -5.03
CA PRO A 68 7.06 -5.78 -5.82
C PRO A 68 6.13 -4.81 -6.57
N THR A 69 5.74 -5.20 -7.77
CA THR A 69 4.66 -4.56 -8.52
C THR A 69 3.34 -5.29 -8.27
N SER A 70 2.21 -4.59 -8.45
CA SER A 70 0.89 -5.19 -8.32
C SER A 70 0.66 -6.28 -9.36
N ALA A 71 -0.18 -7.26 -9.02
CA ALA A 71 -0.72 -8.20 -10.00
C ALA A 71 -1.69 -7.55 -11.00
N VAL A 72 -2.20 -6.35 -10.68
CA VAL A 72 -3.01 -5.55 -11.59
C VAL A 72 -2.12 -4.95 -12.68
N GLU A 73 -2.62 -5.01 -13.92
CA GLU A 73 -1.93 -4.48 -15.09
C GLU A 73 -2.62 -3.24 -15.66
N GLU A 74 -1.82 -2.33 -16.21
CA GLU A 74 -2.25 -1.22 -17.05
C GLU A 74 -1.46 -1.31 -18.36
N ASP A 75 -2.15 -1.31 -19.50
CA ASP A 75 -1.55 -1.48 -20.83
C ASP A 75 -0.65 -2.73 -20.96
N GLY A 76 -1.07 -3.84 -20.34
CA GLY A 76 -0.36 -5.12 -20.36
C GLY A 76 0.94 -5.13 -19.54
N LYS A 77 1.12 -4.16 -18.63
CA LYS A 77 2.26 -4.09 -17.72
C LYS A 77 1.79 -4.04 -16.28
N LYS A 78 2.44 -4.81 -15.41
CA LYS A 78 2.22 -4.75 -13.96
C LYS A 78 2.45 -3.35 -13.43
N ILE A 79 1.54 -2.90 -12.57
CA ILE A 79 1.55 -1.55 -12.02
C ILE A 79 2.56 -1.44 -10.87
N SER A 80 3.41 -0.42 -10.92
CA SER A 80 4.21 0.01 -9.76
C SER A 80 3.32 0.69 -8.71
N TYR A 81 3.36 0.22 -7.47
CA TYR A 81 2.57 0.82 -6.39
C TYR A 81 2.93 2.29 -6.18
N PHE A 82 4.23 2.61 -6.16
CA PHE A 82 4.69 3.99 -6.01
C PHE A 82 4.18 4.86 -7.16
N ASP A 83 4.44 4.48 -8.42
CA ASP A 83 4.11 5.33 -9.57
C ASP A 83 2.60 5.54 -9.69
N PHE A 84 1.81 4.49 -9.48
CA PHE A 84 0.35 4.59 -9.61
C PHE A 84 -0.28 5.44 -8.51
N ILE A 85 0.09 5.19 -7.24
CA ILE A 85 -0.51 5.91 -6.11
C ILE A 85 -0.06 7.37 -6.08
N SER A 86 1.21 7.65 -6.41
CA SER A 86 1.75 9.01 -6.46
C SER A 86 1.28 9.81 -7.67
N SER A 87 0.88 9.16 -8.77
CA SER A 87 0.33 9.86 -9.96
C SER A 87 -1.00 10.57 -9.70
N LEU A 88 -1.73 10.20 -8.64
CA LEU A 88 -3.04 10.74 -8.27
C LEU A 88 -4.13 10.63 -9.36
N LYS A 89 -3.89 9.90 -10.45
CA LYS A 89 -4.78 9.86 -11.62
C LYS A 89 -6.13 9.20 -11.36
N ASN A 90 -6.20 8.29 -10.37
CA ASN A 90 -7.41 7.54 -10.05
C ASN A 90 -8.08 8.08 -8.77
N ARG A 91 -9.28 8.66 -8.93
CA ARG A 91 -10.04 9.29 -7.84
C ARG A 91 -10.46 8.30 -6.75
N ASP A 92 -10.88 7.09 -7.12
CA ASP A 92 -11.30 6.06 -6.17
C ASP A 92 -10.12 5.55 -5.33
N CYS A 93 -8.96 5.41 -5.97
CA CYS A 93 -7.70 5.09 -5.30
C CYS A 93 -7.30 6.21 -4.32
N ASN A 94 -7.40 7.47 -4.71
CA ASN A 94 -7.14 8.61 -3.82
C ASN A 94 -8.09 8.62 -2.61
N ALA A 95 -9.38 8.34 -2.82
CA ALA A 95 -10.37 8.27 -1.76
C ALA A 95 -10.12 7.06 -0.84
N ALA A 96 -9.76 5.90 -1.40
CA ALA A 96 -9.38 4.73 -0.62
C ALA A 96 -8.13 4.99 0.21
N ARG A 97 -7.13 5.69 -0.34
CA ARG A 97 -5.92 6.08 0.38
C ARG A 97 -6.27 6.88 1.61
N ARG A 98 -7.07 7.95 1.50
CA ARG A 98 -7.50 8.76 2.66
C ARG A 98 -8.09 7.90 3.78
N ARG A 99 -9.08 7.07 3.43
CA ARG A 99 -9.78 6.21 4.39
C ARG A 99 -8.85 5.23 5.10
N ILE A 100 -7.87 4.68 4.40
CA ILE A 100 -6.94 3.70 4.96
C ILE A 100 -5.82 4.38 5.72
N TYR A 101 -5.28 5.49 5.20
CA TYR A 101 -4.20 6.26 5.82
C TYR A 101 -4.51 6.63 7.27
N GLU A 102 -5.72 7.13 7.53
CA GLU A 102 -6.19 7.50 8.87
C GLU A 102 -6.31 6.31 9.84
N ARG A 103 -6.28 5.08 9.34
CA ARG A 103 -6.40 3.84 10.12
C ARG A 103 -5.07 3.13 10.32
N ILE A 104 -3.99 3.61 9.69
CA ILE A 104 -2.67 3.01 9.85
C ILE A 104 -2.10 3.45 11.19
N ASP A 105 -2.03 2.50 12.11
CA ASP A 105 -1.36 2.65 13.39
C ASP A 105 -0.03 1.89 13.34
N MET A 106 1.07 2.63 13.19
CA MET A 106 2.40 2.03 13.10
C MET A 106 2.84 1.40 14.42
N GLU A 107 2.39 1.91 15.57
CA GLU A 107 2.75 1.33 16.87
C GLU A 107 2.10 -0.05 17.03
N GLN A 108 0.81 -0.18 16.66
CA GLN A 108 0.13 -1.47 16.64
C GLN A 108 0.76 -2.46 15.65
N ILE A 109 1.17 -1.98 14.47
CA ILE A 109 1.84 -2.81 13.47
C ILE A 109 3.21 -3.28 14.00
N ASP A 110 4.02 -2.37 14.54
CA ASP A 110 5.33 -2.69 15.09
C ASP A 110 5.21 -3.71 16.23
N TRP A 111 4.21 -3.54 17.11
CA TRP A 111 3.89 -4.48 18.18
C TRP A 111 3.47 -5.85 17.63
N LEU A 112 2.59 -5.90 16.62
CA LEU A 112 2.16 -7.15 15.99
C LEU A 112 3.35 -7.93 15.42
N VAL A 113 4.26 -7.25 14.72
CA VAL A 113 5.48 -7.87 14.19
C VAL A 113 6.37 -8.39 15.32
N ALA A 114 6.55 -7.60 16.38
CA ALA A 114 7.38 -7.99 17.52
C ALA A 114 6.85 -9.22 18.26
N GLU A 115 5.53 -9.33 18.43
CA GLU A 115 4.88 -10.43 19.15
C GLU A 115 4.62 -11.67 18.28
N THR A 116 4.90 -11.62 16.98
CA THR A 116 4.67 -12.76 16.10
C THR A 116 5.58 -13.93 16.49
N PRO A 117 5.02 -15.11 16.82
CA PRO A 117 5.80 -16.29 17.17
C PRO A 117 6.69 -16.77 16.02
N PHE A 118 7.78 -17.46 16.35
CA PHE A 118 8.69 -18.09 15.38
C PHE A 118 9.33 -17.12 14.36
N THR A 119 9.33 -15.82 14.64
CA THR A 119 10.01 -14.81 13.82
C THR A 119 11.34 -14.43 14.47
N GLU A 120 12.43 -14.56 13.72
CA GLU A 120 13.78 -14.21 14.18
C GLU A 120 13.93 -12.69 14.37
N PRO A 121 14.84 -12.22 15.24
CA PRO A 121 15.05 -10.78 15.45
C PRO A 121 15.30 -10.00 14.15
N ILE A 122 16.12 -10.55 13.24
CA ILE A 122 16.43 -9.92 11.96
C ILE A 122 15.21 -9.83 11.03
N GLN A 123 14.32 -10.82 11.06
CA GLN A 123 13.10 -10.80 10.27
C GLN A 123 12.13 -9.74 10.80
N ARG A 124 12.03 -9.60 12.13
CA ARG A 124 11.19 -8.56 12.77
C ARG A 124 11.66 -7.16 12.39
N GLU A 125 12.96 -6.91 12.53
CA GLU A 125 13.58 -5.64 12.14
C GLU A 125 13.33 -5.35 10.67
N PHE A 126 13.57 -6.34 9.80
CA PHE A 126 13.32 -6.22 8.37
C PHE A 126 11.86 -5.85 8.06
N TYR A 127 10.88 -6.55 8.63
CA TYR A 127 9.48 -6.24 8.38
C TYR A 127 9.08 -4.86 8.90
N GLN A 128 9.52 -4.47 10.10
CA GLN A 128 9.24 -3.14 10.66
C GLN A 128 9.81 -2.02 9.78
N VAL A 129 11.08 -2.17 9.36
CA VAL A 129 11.72 -1.21 8.45
C VAL A 129 10.97 -1.16 7.12
N MET A 130 10.73 -2.28 6.46
CA MET A 130 10.11 -2.27 5.14
C MET A 130 8.67 -1.75 5.14
N ILE A 131 7.89 -2.02 6.19
CA ILE A 131 6.53 -1.47 6.31
C ILE A 131 6.58 0.04 6.54
N ARG A 132 7.47 0.51 7.42
CA ARG A 132 7.66 1.95 7.67
C ARG A 132 8.10 2.69 6.42
N GLU A 133 9.12 2.17 5.75
CA GLU A 133 9.64 2.74 4.52
C GLU A 133 8.57 2.81 3.42
N ARG A 134 7.72 1.79 3.27
CA ARG A 134 6.59 1.86 2.34
C ARG A 134 5.53 2.87 2.77
N LYS A 135 5.23 2.95 4.06
CA LYS A 135 4.30 3.96 4.57
C LYS A 135 4.83 5.36 4.20
N GLU A 136 6.07 5.65 4.51
CA GLU A 136 6.68 6.97 4.30
C GLU A 136 6.83 7.29 2.80
N LYS A 137 7.53 6.43 2.05
CA LYS A 137 7.90 6.69 0.65
C LYS A 137 6.74 6.53 -0.34
N ILE A 138 5.70 5.77 -0.01
CA ILE A 138 4.53 5.59 -0.90
C ILE A 138 3.31 6.36 -0.37
N LEU A 139 2.87 6.08 0.86
CA LEU A 139 1.59 6.58 1.35
C LEU A 139 1.68 8.03 1.85
N ASP A 140 2.66 8.35 2.70
CA ASP A 140 2.85 9.70 3.26
C ASP A 140 3.22 10.66 2.13
N TYR A 141 4.21 10.29 1.31
CA TYR A 141 4.58 11.05 0.12
C TYR A 141 3.37 11.37 -0.78
N SER A 142 2.58 10.36 -1.15
CA SER A 142 1.44 10.57 -2.04
C SER A 142 0.27 11.31 -1.38
N MET A 143 0.10 11.19 -0.07
CA MET A 143 -0.85 12.00 0.70
C MET A 143 -0.46 13.47 0.71
N GLU A 144 0.83 13.79 0.87
CA GLU A 144 1.30 15.16 0.74
C GLU A 144 1.04 15.73 -0.64
N GLN A 145 1.31 14.97 -1.71
CA GLN A 145 1.03 15.42 -3.08
C GLN A 145 -0.47 15.70 -3.27
N LEU A 146 -1.34 14.83 -2.73
CA LEU A 146 -2.78 15.02 -2.80
C LEU A 146 -3.23 16.31 -2.10
N MET A 147 -2.74 16.56 -0.89
CA MET A 147 -3.06 17.79 -0.14
C MET A 147 -2.56 19.05 -0.86
N LYS A 148 -1.39 18.98 -1.51
CA LYS A 148 -0.85 20.09 -2.31
C LYS A 148 -1.74 20.39 -3.52
N LEU A 149 -2.19 19.34 -4.22
CA LEU A 149 -3.07 19.46 -5.38
C LEU A 149 -4.42 20.11 -5.00
N GLU A 150 -5.05 19.67 -3.92
CA GLU A 150 -6.33 20.22 -3.47
C GLU A 150 -6.22 21.67 -3.06
N LYS A 151 -5.18 22.02 -2.28
CA LYS A 151 -4.91 23.44 -1.94
C LYS A 151 -4.71 24.32 -3.16
N GLN A 152 -4.16 23.79 -4.25
CA GLN A 152 -4.04 24.53 -5.52
C GLN A 152 -5.40 24.71 -6.18
N GLN A 153 -6.23 23.67 -6.20
CA GLN A 153 -7.59 23.73 -6.76
C GLN A 153 -8.48 24.70 -6.00
N ASP A 154 -8.44 24.69 -4.67
CA ASP A 154 -9.21 25.61 -3.82
C ASP A 154 -8.82 27.07 -4.09
N ARG A 155 -7.52 27.37 -4.16
CA ARG A 155 -7.02 28.73 -4.49
C ARG A 155 -7.47 29.20 -5.87
N ILE A 156 -7.47 28.30 -6.85
CA ILE A 156 -7.93 28.62 -8.20
C ILE A 156 -9.43 28.93 -8.16
N GLN A 157 -10.21 28.10 -7.46
CA GLN A 157 -11.66 28.27 -7.36
C GLN A 157 -12.05 29.56 -6.62
N GLU A 158 -11.35 29.91 -5.53
CA GLU A 158 -11.50 31.17 -4.82
C GLU A 158 -11.22 32.37 -5.73
N HIS A 159 -10.12 32.33 -6.50
CA HIS A 159 -9.74 33.40 -7.43
C HIS A 159 -10.80 33.62 -8.52
N PHE A 160 -11.40 32.54 -9.05
CA PHE A 160 -12.49 32.67 -10.02
C PHE A 160 -13.79 33.14 -9.37
N SER A 161 -14.11 32.73 -8.14
CA SER A 161 -15.33 33.19 -7.45
C SER A 161 -15.28 34.64 -6.96
N GLY A 162 -14.10 35.18 -6.62
CA GLY A 162 -13.93 36.55 -6.16
C GLY A 162 -13.92 37.61 -7.27
N ASN A 163 -13.85 37.22 -8.54
CA ASN A 163 -13.89 38.12 -9.70
C ASN A 163 -15.31 38.35 -10.25
N TYR A 164 -16.34 37.73 -9.66
CA TYR A 164 -17.76 37.84 -10.06
C TYR A 164 -18.66 38.47 -8.99
N SER A 165 -18.10 39.12 -7.97
CA SER A 165 -18.81 39.80 -6.89
C SER A 165 -18.38 41.25 -6.79
#